data_AF-A0A285P5C2-F1
#
_entry.id   AF-A0A285P5C2-F1
#
_cell.length_a   1.000
_cell.length_b   1.000
_cell.length_c   1.000
_cell.angle_alpha   90.00
_cell.angle_beta   90.00
_cell.angle_gamma   90.00
#
_symmetry.space_group_name_H-M   'P 1'
#
loop_
_entity.id
_entity.type
_entity.pdbx_description
1 polymer ?
#
loop_
_entity_poly.entity_id
_entity_poly.type
_entity_poly.pdbx_seq_one_letter_code
_entity_poly.pdbx_strand_id
1 'polypeptide(L)'
;MDRDCRKVRIEDKVSPETLIQDIKGCADLGLIKNYGVLNSLFSKLQNADRLYRLGRLKETQNIVKAFGHDLSAQKGRHIDEKCVSAAQTDMDFFMGVNTVQESLKRYLIEKR
;
A
#
# COMPACT_ATOMS: atom_id res chain seq x y z
N MET A 1 -34.33 -2.24 18.96
CA MET A 1 -33.79 -1.67 17.71
C MET A 1 -32.50 -0.96 18.09
N ASP A 2 -31.38 -1.67 18.13
CA ASP A 2 -30.06 -1.05 18.29
C ASP A 2 -29.13 -1.76 17.31
N ARG A 3 -29.08 -1.25 16.08
CA ARG A 3 -27.97 -1.57 15.18
C ARG A 3 -26.79 -0.75 15.67
N ASP A 4 -26.00 -1.34 16.56
CA ASP A 4 -24.74 -0.77 17.02
C ASP A 4 -23.74 -0.74 15.84
N CYS A 5 -23.86 0.28 14.99
CA CYS A 5 -22.96 0.53 13.86
C CYS A 5 -21.54 0.96 14.31
N ARG A 6 -21.19 0.88 15.61
CA ARG A 6 -19.95 1.46 16.15
C ARG A 6 -18.69 0.62 15.96
N LYS A 7 -18.76 -0.60 15.42
CA LYS A 7 -17.56 -1.43 15.22
C LYS A 7 -17.60 -2.20 13.91
N VAL A 8 -17.69 -1.50 12.79
CA VAL A 8 -17.19 -2.10 11.53
C VAL A 8 -15.67 -2.13 11.63
N ARG A 9 -15.12 -3.19 12.22
CA ARG A 9 -13.70 -3.53 12.05
C ARG A 9 -13.55 -4.11 10.65
N ILE A 10 -13.28 -3.26 9.68
CA ILE A 10 -12.74 -3.73 8.42
C ILE A 10 -11.35 -4.24 8.78
N GLU A 11 -11.17 -5.56 8.78
CA GLU A 11 -9.83 -6.14 8.88
C GLU A 11 -9.02 -5.55 7.73
N ASP A 12 -8.07 -4.68 8.06
CA ASP A 12 -7.13 -4.07 7.12
C ASP A 12 -6.21 -5.17 6.59
N LYS A 13 -6.73 -6.02 5.70
CA LYS A 13 -5.99 -7.14 5.11
C LYS A 13 -4.84 -6.68 4.23
N VAL A 14 -4.83 -5.40 3.84
CA VAL A 14 -3.76 -4.82 3.03
C VAL A 14 -3.32 -3.51 3.67
N SER A 15 -2.08 -3.52 4.13
CA SER A 15 -1.37 -2.37 4.69
C SER A 15 -0.07 -2.17 3.89
N PRO A 16 0.65 -1.06 4.10
CA PRO A 16 1.97 -0.91 3.49
C PRO A 16 2.96 -2.01 3.89
N GLU A 17 2.72 -2.73 5.00
CA GLU A 17 3.51 -3.89 5.40
C GLU A 17 3.39 -5.05 4.39
N THR A 18 2.21 -5.29 3.82
CA THR A 18 2.02 -6.30 2.77
C THR A 18 2.96 -6.01 1.59
N LEU A 19 2.96 -4.75 1.12
CA LEU A 19 3.86 -4.31 0.04
C LEU A 19 5.34 -4.47 0.39
N ILE A 20 5.72 -4.31 1.66
CA ILE A 20 7.10 -4.57 2.11
C ILE A 20 7.43 -6.06 1.94
N GLN A 21 6.52 -6.95 2.31
CA GLN A 21 6.73 -8.40 2.16
C GLN A 21 6.82 -8.80 0.68
N ASP A 22 6.01 -8.22 -0.19
CA ASP A 22 6.06 -8.50 -1.63
C ASP A 22 7.41 -8.11 -2.23
N ILE A 23 7.91 -6.92 -1.88
CA ILE A 23 9.21 -6.44 -2.35
C ILE A 23 10.37 -7.25 -1.76
N LYS A 24 10.27 -7.73 -0.52
CA LYS A 24 11.23 -8.69 0.05
C LYS A 24 11.22 -10.00 -0.72
N GLY A 25 10.04 -10.58 -0.94
CA GLY A 25 9.90 -11.82 -1.72
C GLY A 25 10.49 -11.68 -3.12
N CYS A 26 10.25 -10.56 -3.80
CA CYS A 26 10.88 -10.28 -5.09
C CYS A 26 12.41 -10.23 -5.01
N ALA A 27 12.97 -9.59 -3.98
CA ALA A 27 14.41 -9.50 -3.79
C ALA A 27 15.02 -10.88 -3.53
N ASP A 28 14.40 -11.67 -2.66
CA ASP A 28 14.84 -13.03 -2.31
C ASP A 28 14.81 -13.98 -3.53
N LEU A 29 13.85 -13.77 -4.44
CA LEU A 29 13.75 -14.50 -5.71
C LEU A 29 14.71 -13.98 -6.80
N GLY A 30 15.54 -12.97 -6.51
CA GLY A 30 16.46 -12.37 -7.48
C GLY A 30 15.78 -11.54 -8.58
N LEU A 31 14.52 -11.17 -8.37
CA LEU A 31 13.73 -10.36 -9.32
C LEU A 31 14.08 -8.87 -9.24
N ILE A 32 14.78 -8.44 -8.19
CA ILE A 32 15.31 -7.08 -8.04
C ILE A 32 16.83 -7.16 -8.05
N LYS A 33 17.46 -6.64 -9.10
CA LYS A 33 18.90 -6.80 -9.35
C LYS A 33 19.75 -5.64 -8.80
N ASN A 34 19.11 -4.52 -8.43
CA ASN A 34 19.80 -3.31 -7.97
C ASN A 34 19.44 -3.03 -6.49
N TYR A 35 20.42 -3.23 -5.60
CA TYR A 35 20.25 -3.00 -4.16
C TYR A 35 19.99 -1.53 -3.79
N GLY A 36 20.51 -0.57 -4.56
CA GLY A 36 20.22 0.85 -4.34
C GLY A 36 18.75 1.18 -4.61
N VAL A 37 18.19 0.61 -5.68
CA VAL A 37 16.75 0.71 -5.98
C VAL A 37 15.93 0.01 -4.89
N LEU A 38 16.32 -1.20 -4.49
CA LEU A 38 15.64 -1.94 -3.43
C LEU A 38 15.56 -1.15 -2.12
N ASN A 39 16.69 -0.58 -1.68
CA ASN A 39 16.75 0.23 -0.45
C ASN A 39 15.88 1.49 -0.55
N SER A 40 15.85 2.15 -1.71
CA SER A 40 14.99 3.30 -1.96
C SER A 40 13.50 2.94 -1.88
N LEU A 41 13.11 1.79 -2.45
CA LEU A 41 11.74 1.30 -2.38
C LEU A 41 11.33 0.94 -0.95
N PHE A 42 12.18 0.22 -0.21
CA PHE A 42 11.91 -0.12 1.19
C PHE A 42 11.77 1.12 2.08
N SER A 43 12.64 2.11 1.94
CA SER A 43 12.57 3.34 2.73
C SER A 43 11.22 4.06 2.53
N LYS A 44 10.71 4.09 1.30
CA LYS A 44 9.38 4.66 1.00
C LYS A 44 8.28 3.87 1.69
N LEU A 45 8.27 2.54 1.55
CA LEU A 45 7.25 1.70 2.15
C LEU A 45 7.27 1.73 3.69
N GLN A 46 8.46 1.77 4.30
CA GLN A 46 8.61 1.95 5.76
C GLN A 46 8.04 3.28 6.24
N ASN A 47 8.24 4.36 5.47
CA ASN A 47 7.62 5.65 5.80
C ASN A 47 6.10 5.60 5.63
N ALA A 48 5.60 4.95 4.57
CA ALA A 48 4.16 4.75 4.36
C ALA A 48 3.53 3.97 5.52
N ASP A 49 4.14 2.87 5.93
CA ASP A 49 3.74 2.02 7.06
C ASP A 49 3.70 2.80 8.38
N ARG A 50 4.73 3.60 8.64
CA ARG A 50 4.75 4.50 9.80
C ARG A 50 3.58 5.50 9.79
N LEU A 51 3.33 6.16 8.66
CA LEU A 51 2.22 7.11 8.53
C LEU A 51 0.86 6.41 8.65
N TYR A 52 0.76 5.18 8.14
CA TYR A 52 -0.45 4.37 8.20
C TYR A 52 -0.81 4.04 9.64
N ARG A 53 0.17 3.57 10.43
CA ARG A 53 0.00 3.32 11.88
C ARG A 53 -0.39 4.57 12.68
N LEU A 54 -0.03 5.77 12.20
CA LEU A 54 -0.43 7.04 12.79
C LEU A 54 -1.81 7.54 12.31
N GLY A 55 -2.52 6.77 11.49
CA GLY A 55 -3.82 7.16 10.91
C GLY A 55 -3.74 8.24 9.83
N ARG A 56 -2.54 8.55 9.30
CA ARG A 56 -2.32 9.59 8.28
C ARG A 56 -2.57 9.07 6.86
N LEU A 57 -3.76 8.52 6.63
CA LEU A 57 -4.12 7.74 5.44
C LEU A 57 -3.86 8.47 4.11
N LYS A 58 -4.21 9.77 4.01
CA LYS A 58 -3.96 10.56 2.78
C LYS A 58 -2.48 10.63 2.42
N GLU A 59 -1.62 10.77 3.42
CA GLU A 59 -0.18 10.85 3.20
C GLU A 59 0.41 9.48 2.90
N THR A 60 -0.06 8.43 3.59
CA THR A 60 0.26 7.05 3.24
C THR A 60 -0.07 6.76 1.77
N GLN A 61 -1.27 7.12 1.31
CA GLN A 61 -1.69 6.94 -0.08
C GLN A 61 -0.77 7.70 -1.06
N ASN A 62 -0.36 8.93 -0.73
CA ASN A 62 0.56 9.68 -1.56
C ASN A 62 1.92 8.99 -1.70
N ILE A 63 2.45 8.44 -0.60
CA ILE A 63 3.71 7.69 -0.63
C ILE A 63 3.56 6.39 -1.40
N VAL A 64 2.47 5.64 -1.21
CA VAL A 64 2.22 4.39 -1.92
C VAL A 64 2.11 4.65 -3.44
N LYS A 65 1.45 5.73 -3.86
CA LYS A 65 1.43 6.15 -5.28
C LYS A 65 2.83 6.46 -5.81
N ALA A 66 3.62 7.23 -5.07
CA ALA A 66 5.00 7.55 -5.45
C ALA A 66 5.86 6.28 -5.57
N PHE A 67 5.70 5.35 -4.63
CA PHE A 67 6.32 4.03 -4.69
C PHE A 67 5.95 3.27 -5.98
N GLY A 68 4.68 3.22 -6.36
CA GLY A 68 4.27 2.55 -7.61
C GLY A 68 4.82 3.19 -8.88
N HIS A 69 4.93 4.53 -8.91
CA HIS A 69 5.59 5.24 -10.01
C HIS A 69 7.06 4.86 -10.12
N ASP A 70 7.79 4.85 -9.00
CA ASP A 70 9.19 4.44 -8.97
C ASP A 70 9.37 2.98 -9.37
N LEU A 71 8.52 2.09 -8.84
CA LEU A 71 8.53 0.67 -9.16
C LEU A 71 8.33 0.45 -10.67
N SER A 72 7.32 1.09 -11.25
CA SER A 72 7.04 1.05 -12.68
C SER A 72 8.19 1.60 -13.53
N ALA A 73 8.86 2.66 -13.08
CA ALA A 73 9.99 3.24 -13.80
C ALA A 73 11.18 2.28 -13.90
N GLN A 74 11.33 1.37 -12.94
CA GLN A 74 12.41 0.39 -12.86
C GLN A 74 12.09 -0.96 -13.53
N LYS A 75 10.85 -1.14 -13.99
CA LYS A 75 10.37 -2.31 -14.73
C LYS A 75 11.27 -2.64 -15.92
N GLY A 76 11.66 -3.90 -16.04
CA GLY A 76 12.49 -4.41 -17.14
C GLY A 76 13.96 -3.94 -17.14
N ARG A 77 14.33 -2.99 -16.26
CA ARG A 77 15.70 -2.50 -16.12
C ARG A 77 16.40 -3.11 -14.91
N HIS A 78 15.85 -2.84 -13.73
CA HIS A 78 16.41 -3.28 -12.46
C HIS A 78 15.46 -4.21 -11.69
N ILE A 79 14.18 -4.23 -12.10
CA ILE A 79 13.13 -5.03 -11.48
C ILE A 79 12.41 -5.83 -12.57
N ASP A 80 12.26 -7.12 -12.34
CA ASP A 80 11.52 -8.02 -13.20
C ASP A 80 10.04 -7.62 -13.31
N GLU A 81 9.46 -7.78 -14.49
CA GLU A 81 8.08 -7.37 -14.76
C GLU A 81 7.05 -8.12 -13.90
N LYS A 82 7.36 -9.36 -13.50
CA LYS A 82 6.49 -10.15 -12.60
C LYS A 82 6.42 -9.51 -11.22
N CYS A 83 7.55 -9.03 -10.71
CA CYS A 83 7.58 -8.34 -9.41
C CYS A 83 6.76 -7.04 -9.47
N VAL A 84 6.94 -6.25 -10.54
CA VAL A 84 6.17 -5.02 -10.71
C VAL A 84 4.67 -5.31 -10.76
N SER A 85 4.25 -6.29 -11.56
CA SER A 85 2.83 -6.65 -11.71
C SER A 85 2.19 -7.14 -10.40
N ALA A 86 2.91 -7.96 -9.63
CA ALA A 86 2.43 -8.44 -8.33
C ALA A 86 2.22 -7.27 -7.36
N ALA A 87 3.25 -6.48 -7.11
CA ALA A 87 3.16 -5.35 -6.19
C ALA A 87 2.15 -4.28 -6.64
N GLN A 88 1.95 -4.08 -7.96
CA GLN A 88 0.93 -3.17 -8.48
C GLN A 88 -0.50 -3.63 -8.10
N THR A 89 -0.73 -4.95 -8.10
CA THR A 89 -2.03 -5.53 -7.74
C THR A 89 -2.35 -5.27 -6.27
N ASP A 90 -1.38 -5.50 -5.38
CA ASP A 90 -1.54 -5.25 -3.95
C ASP A 90 -1.69 -3.75 -3.64
N MET A 91 -1.02 -2.89 -4.42
CA MET A 91 -1.21 -1.44 -4.36
C MET A 91 -2.63 -1.02 -4.75
N ASP A 92 -3.16 -1.55 -5.84
CA ASP A 92 -4.52 -1.22 -6.30
C ASP A 92 -5.56 -1.66 -5.28
N PHE A 93 -5.36 -2.83 -4.65
CA PHE A 93 -6.21 -3.28 -3.56
C PHE A 93 -6.12 -2.36 -2.34
N PHE A 94 -4.91 -1.97 -1.92
CA PHE A 94 -4.70 -1.00 -0.83
C PHE A 94 -5.45 0.31 -1.11
N MET A 95 -5.29 0.86 -2.31
CA MET A 95 -5.92 2.12 -2.71
C MET A 95 -7.45 2.01 -2.76
N GLY A 96 -7.98 0.90 -3.29
CA GLY A 96 -9.41 0.63 -3.38
C GLY A 96 -10.08 0.52 -2.01
N VAL A 97 -9.52 -0.29 -1.11
CA VAL A 97 -10.06 -0.48 0.26
C VAL A 97 -10.11 0.85 1.01
N ASN A 98 -9.03 1.63 0.99
CA ASN A 98 -8.98 2.91 1.69
C ASN A 98 -9.98 3.94 1.11
N THR A 99 -10.22 3.92 -0.20
CA THR A 99 -11.21 4.82 -0.83
C THR A 99 -12.63 4.50 -0.36
N VAL A 100 -12.99 3.22 -0.29
CA VAL A 100 -14.28 2.77 0.24
C VAL A 100 -14.41 3.12 1.72
N GLN A 101 -13.36 2.93 2.51
CA GLN A 101 -13.34 3.29 3.94
C GLN A 101 -13.61 4.79 4.17
N GLU A 102 -12.94 5.68 3.43
CA GLU A 102 -13.15 7.13 3.56
C GLU A 102 -14.56 7.54 3.12
N SER A 103 -15.11 6.90 2.08
CA SER A 103 -16.48 7.16 1.60
C SER A 103 -17.53 6.75 2.64
N LEU A 104 -17.34 5.59 3.29
CA LEU A 104 -18.20 5.12 4.38
C LEU A 104 -18.14 6.06 5.59
N LYS A 105 -16.95 6.53 5.99
CA LYS A 105 -16.81 7.49 7.09
C LYS A 105 -17.58 8.78 6.81
N ARG A 106 -17.47 9.34 5.60
CA ARG A 106 -18.22 10.55 5.22
C ARG A 106 -19.73 10.34 5.28
N TYR A 107 -20.22 9.24 4.71
CA TYR A 107 -21.64 8.90 4.74
C TYR A 107 -22.20 8.82 6.17
N LEU A 108 -21.45 8.20 7.10
CA LEU A 108 -21.85 8.09 8.49
C LEU A 108 -21.86 9.43 9.24
N ILE A 109 -20.99 10.37 8.85
CA ILE A 109 -20.97 11.74 9.41
C ILE A 109 -22.16 12.54 8.88
N GLU A 110 -22.44 12.47 7.57
CA GLU A 110 -23.54 13.21 6.92
C GLU A 110 -24.94 12.74 7.35
N LYS A 111 -25.06 11.49 7.80
CA LYS A 111 -26.31 10.90 8.30
C LYS A 111 -26.57 11.13 9.80
N ARG A 112 -25.68 11.86 10.48
CA ARG A 112 -25.76 12.16 11.91
C ARG A 112 -26.25 13.58 12.15
#